data_AF-A0A1S1TZZ1-F1
#
_entry.id   AF-A0A1S1TZZ1-F1
#
_cell.length_a   1.000
_cell.length_b   1.000
_cell.length_c   1.000
_cell.angle_alpha   90.00
_cell.angle_beta   90.00
_cell.angle_gamma   90.00
#
_symmetry.space_group_name_H-M   'P 1'
#
loop_
_entity.id
_entity.type
_entity.pdbx_description
1 polymer ?
#
loop_
_entity_poly.entity_id
_entity_poly.type
_entity_poly.pdbx_seq_one_letter_code
_entity_poly.pdbx_strand_id
1 'polypeptide(L)' 'MAIEAGKTYFFTKSGNQVRAIAPTTPYRGVAMWEVERTAGASAGKRMDVPARSLVTQLD' A
#
# COMPACT_ATOMS: atom_id res chain seq x y z
N MET A 1 -3.58 7.16 11.47
CA MET A 1 -3.82 5.72 11.26
C MET A 1 -2.48 5.02 11.19
N ALA A 2 -2.28 3.94 11.96
CA ALA A 2 -1.08 3.10 11.83
C ALA A 2 -1.36 2.00 10.80
N ILE A 3 -0.40 1.75 9.91
CA ILE A 3 -0.49 0.67 8.92
C ILE A 3 0.01 -0.61 9.57
N GLU A 4 -0.72 -1.69 9.34
CA GLU A 4 -0.47 -3.01 9.90
C GLU A 4 -0.06 -3.98 8.78
N ALA A 5 1.04 -4.70 8.98
CA ALA A 5 1.49 -5.74 8.07
C ALA A 5 0.46 -6.89 7.98
N GLY A 6 0.29 -7.45 6.79
CA GLY A 6 -0.70 -8.49 6.50
C GLY A 6 -2.11 -7.98 6.26
N LYS A 7 -2.43 -6.74 6.66
CA LYS A 7 -3.75 -6.14 6.44
C LYS A 7 -3.89 -5.56 5.04
N THR A 8 -5.13 -5.58 4.54
CA THR A 8 -5.49 -5.08 3.22
C THR A 8 -5.94 -3.62 3.27
N TYR A 9 -5.51 -2.84 2.28
CA TYR A 9 -5.81 -1.43 2.09
C TYR A 9 -6.12 -1.16 0.61
N PHE A 10 -6.61 0.04 0.31
CA PHE A 10 -6.66 0.57 -1.03
C PHE A 10 -5.54 1.58 -1.25
N PHE A 11 -4.83 1.44 -2.37
CA PHE A 11 -3.86 2.43 -2.80
C PHE A 11 -4.56 3.52 -3.61
N THR A 12 -4.77 4.69 -2.99
CA THR A 12 -5.62 5.78 -3.50
C THR A 12 -5.27 6.24 -4.90
N LYS A 13 -3.98 6.27 -5.26
CA LYS A 13 -3.53 6.72 -6.59
C LYS A 13 -4.06 5.84 -7.75
N SER A 14 -4.33 4.57 -7.47
CA SER A 14 -4.67 3.60 -8.52
C SER A 14 -5.98 2.84 -8.27
N GLY A 15 -6.62 3.05 -7.11
CA GLY A 15 -7.80 2.31 -6.67
C GLY A 15 -7.56 0.83 -6.36
N ASN A 16 -6.33 0.33 -6.52
CA ASN A 16 -6.05 -1.09 -6.35
C ASN A 16 -6.09 -1.49 -4.88
N GLN A 17 -6.68 -2.65 -4.62
CA GLN A 17 -6.56 -3.31 -3.34
C GLN A 17 -5.16 -3.93 -3.20
N VAL A 18 -4.51 -3.67 -2.07
CA VAL A 18 -3.15 -4.09 -1.77
C VAL A 18 -3.03 -4.61 -0.34
N ARG A 19 -2.18 -5.61 -0.12
CA ARG A 19 -1.81 -6.11 1.20
C ARG A 19 -0.51 -5.43 1.64
N ALA A 20 -0.50 -4.86 2.84
CA ALA A 20 0.68 -4.27 3.44
C ALA A 20 1.69 -5.36 3.84
N ILE A 21 2.97 -5.19 3.48
CA ILE A 21 4.03 -6.15 3.81
C ILE A 21 4.88 -5.60 4.96
N ALA A 22 5.57 -4.48 4.74
CA ALA A 22 6.46 -3.89 5.73
C ALA A 22 6.71 -2.39 5.47
N PRO A 23 7.07 -1.61 6.50
CA PRO A 23 7.64 -0.28 6.30
C PRO A 23 8.94 -0.36 5.49
N THR A 24 9.17 0.60 4.60
CA THR A 24 10.43 0.72 3.84
C THR A 24 11.13 2.05 4.09
N THR A 25 12.31 2.23 3.50
CA THR A 25 13.10 3.46 3.62
C THR A 25 12.26 4.67 3.18
N PRO A 26 12.15 5.73 4.00
CA PRO A 26 11.43 6.91 3.61
C PRO A 26 11.98 7.52 2.31
N TYR A 27 11.08 7.87 1.39
CA TYR A 27 11.45 8.53 0.15
C TYR A 27 11.15 10.02 0.25
N ARG A 28 12.19 10.86 0.18
CA ARG A 28 12.08 12.33 0.29
C ARG A 28 11.31 12.78 1.55
N GLY A 29 11.60 12.15 2.69
CA GLY A 29 10.95 12.45 3.97
C GLY A 29 9.53 11.90 4.12
N VAL A 30 9.03 11.12 3.16
CA VAL A 30 7.71 10.49 3.22
C VAL A 30 7.86 9.04 3.67
N ALA A 31 7.11 8.63 4.69
CA ALA A 31 7.05 7.24 5.12
C ALA A 31 6.50 6.35 3.99
N MET A 32 7.19 5.26 3.69
CA MET A 32 6.88 4.33 2.61
C MET A 32 6.56 2.95 3.18
N TRP A 33 5.77 2.19 2.43
CA TRP A 33 5.43 0.80 2.72
C TRP A 33 5.54 -0.05 1.46
N GLU A 34 6.16 -1.22 1.58
CA GLU A 34 6.06 -2.27 0.58
C GLU A 34 4.65 -2.87 0.67
N VAL A 35 4.00 -2.98 -0.48
CA VAL A 35 2.68 -3.58 -0.61
C VAL A 35 2.64 -4.55 -1.78
N GLU A 36 1.73 -5.52 -1.71
CA GLU A 36 1.46 -6.47 -2.78
C GLU A 36 0.03 -6.30 -3.29
N ARG A 37 -0.16 -6.23 -4.60
CA ARG A 37 -1.50 -6.15 -5.18
C ARG A 37 -2.25 -7.46 -4.99
N THR A 38 -3.47 -7.39 -4.47
CA THR A 38 -4.27 -8.59 -4.17
C THR A 38 -5.25 -8.96 -5.29
N ALA A 39 -5.49 -8.07 -6.26
CA ALA A 39 -6.50 -8.27 -7.29
C ALA A 39 -6.08 -7.71 -8.67
N GLY A 40 -6.81 -8.15 -9.70
CA GLY A 40 -6.66 -7.70 -11.09
C GLY A 40 -5.45 -8.31 -11.83
N ALA A 41 -5.19 -7.84 -13.05
CA ALA A 41 -4.13 -8.35 -13.93
C ALA A 41 -2.69 -8.16 -13.39
N SER A 42 -2.53 -7.43 -12.28
CA SER A 42 -1.25 -7.19 -11.61
C SER A 42 -1.18 -7.79 -10.21
N ALA A 43 -2.08 -8.72 -9.86
CA ALA A 43 -2.03 -9.44 -8.60
C ALA A 43 -0.65 -10.11 -8.39
N GLY A 44 -0.16 -10.09 -7.15
CA GLY A 44 1.17 -10.60 -6.78
C GLY A 44 2.34 -9.65 -7.05
N LYS A 45 2.14 -8.55 -7.80
CA LYS A 45 3.20 -7.54 -7.97
C LYS A 45 3.37 -6.71 -6.71
N ARG A 46 4.63 -6.46 -6.34
CA ARG A 46 5.02 -5.65 -5.20
C ARG A 46 5.49 -4.25 -5.61
N MET A 47 5.27 -3.28 -4.73
CA MET A 47 5.72 -1.90 -4.91
C MET A 47 5.76 -1.14 -3.59
N ASP A 48 6.62 -0.12 -3.56
CA ASP A 48 6.68 0.84 -2.47
C ASP A 48 5.72 1.99 -2.73
N VAL A 49 4.85 2.26 -1.75
CA VAL A 49 3.86 3.35 -1.82
C VAL A 49 3.94 4.24 -0.58
N PRO A 50 3.58 5.53 -0.70
CA PRO A 50 3.47 6.39 0.47
C PRO A 50 2.44 5.84 1.45
N ALA A 51 2.80 5.77 2.74
CA ALA A 51 1.89 5.34 3.80
C ALA A 51 0.57 6.14 3.79
N ARG A 52 0.67 7.46 3.55
CA ARG A 52 -0.49 8.36 3.44
C ARG A 52 -1.42 8.08 2.26
N SER A 53 -1.02 7.22 1.33
CA SER A 53 -1.83 6.83 0.17
C SER A 53 -2.53 5.48 0.37
N LEU A 54 -2.43 4.88 1.56
CA LEU A 54 -3.11 3.65 1.94
C LEU A 54 -4.30 3.98 2.85
N VAL A 55 -5.50 3.56 2.42
CA VAL A 55 -6.77 3.83 3.11
C VAL A 55 -7.58 2.55 3.24
N THR A 56 -8.49 2.48 4.22
CA THR A 56 -9.39 1.31 4.40
C THR A 56 -10.60 1.34 3.48
N GLN A 57 -10.93 2.49 2.90
CA GLN A 57 -12.06 2.67 2.00
C GLN A 57 -11.70 3.72 0.96
N LEU A 58 -12.17 3.54 -0.28
CA LEU A 58 -12.16 4.56 -1.32
C LEU A 58 -13.47 5.33 -1.24
N ASP A 59 -13.41 6.65 -1.32
CA ASP A 59 -14.60 7.52 -1.45
C ASP A 59 -15.28 7.35 -2.82
#